data_AF-A0A660YSV0-F1
#
_entry.id   AF-A0A660YSV0-F1
#
_cell.length_a   1.000
_cell.length_b   1.000
_cell.length_c   1.000
_cell.angle_alpha   90.00
_cell.angle_beta   90.00
_cell.angle_gamma   90.00
#
_symmetry.space_group_name_H-M   'P 1'
#
loop_
_entity.id
_entity.type
_entity.pdbx_description
1 polymer ?
#
loop_
_entity_poly.entity_id
_entity_poly.type
_entity_poly.pdbx_seq_one_letter_code
_entity_poly.pdbx_strand_id
1 'polypeptide(L)'
;MSYDFNAELFVRDKEKIERKIDEFQGRRTQREEWMEQNLSSLFREILETKSWYLITKEVSLFEKYYEGRNDNRKEDIKSGYKGFMKGINVHLLYDENLDDWVLFKKPKIDTKSLPSHSNFISVTFTLRKPYISQDDEEFYVIDNPICKDKVFKVPLVRPSSWKGNLRFAALKGFEEDIFDEKINEANWKEERAVLVRLFGNEKDKMSSYIDELISKCIYRNEKSSKDVEEEFEKYLVDKGYVGKEGTRQGRLVFYPTFLDKIDLDVITPLERDTRTPARGPITFEVVPGREVDERGEIKKGAKGSFSLLYFPFDLIDEEEERVKKEVKEDLEVLKDAIPAMLSKYGFGAKTTAGYGVVEIENGALKTSFCWEKNFKDWNGFKEVINSIVEG
;
A
#
# COMPACT_ATOMS: atom_id res chain seq x y z
N MET A 1 7.66 -10.25 -29.43
CA MET A 1 8.99 -10.35 -28.80
C MET A 1 8.96 -10.92 -27.38
N SER A 2 8.29 -10.34 -26.37
CA SER A 2 8.19 -10.97 -25.03
C SER A 2 7.31 -12.23 -25.01
N TYR A 3 6.21 -12.25 -25.77
CA TYR A 3 5.29 -13.39 -25.82
C TYR A 3 5.90 -14.61 -26.52
N ASP A 4 6.73 -14.39 -27.55
CA ASP A 4 7.37 -15.48 -28.30
C ASP A 4 8.40 -16.23 -27.44
N PHE A 5 9.20 -15.49 -26.64
CA PHE A 5 10.19 -16.08 -25.75
C PHE A 5 9.55 -16.94 -24.64
N ASN A 6 8.50 -16.43 -23.98
CA ASN A 6 7.81 -17.18 -22.94
C ASN A 6 7.06 -18.40 -23.51
N ALA A 7 6.52 -18.29 -24.72
CA ALA A 7 5.90 -19.42 -25.42
C ALA A 7 6.93 -20.49 -25.80
N GLU A 8 8.12 -20.10 -26.24
CA GLU A 8 9.23 -21.01 -26.55
C GLU A 8 9.73 -21.73 -25.28
N LEU A 9 9.89 -20.99 -24.17
CA LEU A 9 10.22 -21.57 -22.86
C LEU A 9 9.17 -22.59 -22.41
N PHE A 10 7.88 -22.24 -22.54
CA PHE A 10 6.78 -23.14 -22.24
C PHE A 10 6.86 -24.42 -23.07
N VAL A 11 7.07 -24.33 -24.39
CA VAL A 11 7.18 -25.52 -25.26
C VAL A 11 8.34 -26.42 -24.81
N ARG A 12 9.48 -25.82 -24.44
CA ARG A 12 10.67 -26.55 -23.98
C ARG A 12 10.44 -27.28 -22.66
N ASP A 13 9.79 -26.64 -21.69
CA ASP A 13 9.71 -27.15 -20.32
C ASP A 13 8.42 -27.95 -20.05
N LYS A 14 7.43 -27.84 -20.93
CA LYS A 14 6.13 -28.53 -20.82
C LYS A 14 6.26 -30.04 -20.69
N GLU A 15 6.99 -30.70 -21.58
CA GLU A 15 7.10 -32.16 -21.57
C GLU A 15 7.75 -32.68 -20.29
N LYS A 16 8.68 -31.91 -19.70
CA LYS A 16 9.33 -32.27 -18.44
C LYS A 16 8.36 -32.20 -17.27
N ILE A 17 7.55 -31.14 -17.22
CA ILE A 17 6.53 -30.96 -16.19
C ILE A 17 5.44 -32.03 -16.35
N GLU A 18 4.91 -32.25 -17.55
CA GLU A 18 3.89 -33.28 -17.82
C GLU A 18 4.38 -34.67 -17.38
N ARG A 19 5.60 -35.06 -17.77
CA ARG A 19 6.20 -36.34 -17.35
C ARG A 19 6.24 -36.50 -15.83
N LYS A 20 6.61 -35.44 -15.11
CA LYS A 20 6.70 -35.45 -13.64
C LYS A 20 5.34 -35.54 -12.97
N ILE A 21 4.31 -34.94 -13.56
CA ILE A 21 2.92 -35.08 -13.11
C ILE A 21 2.44 -36.52 -13.33
N ASP A 22 2.75 -37.09 -14.50
CA ASP A 22 2.31 -38.43 -14.90
C ASP A 22 3.03 -39.56 -14.14
N GLU A 23 4.22 -39.29 -13.58
CA GLU A 23 4.94 -40.21 -12.67
C GLU A 23 4.12 -40.51 -11.38
N PHE A 24 3.23 -39.61 -10.96
CA PHE A 24 2.44 -39.79 -9.74
C PHE A 24 1.35 -40.86 -9.90
N GLN A 25 1.45 -41.92 -9.10
CA GLN A 25 0.45 -42.98 -9.02
C GLN A 25 -0.45 -42.78 -7.79
N GLY A 26 -1.67 -42.29 -7.99
CA GLY A 26 -2.61 -42.08 -6.87
C GLY A 26 -3.89 -41.35 -7.27
N ARG A 27 -4.73 -41.02 -6.27
CA ARG A 27 -5.94 -40.20 -6.49
C ARG A 27 -5.56 -38.75 -6.72
N ARG A 28 -6.41 -38.01 -7.43
CA ARG A 28 -6.23 -36.59 -7.75
C ARG A 28 -5.90 -35.72 -6.53
N THR A 29 -6.65 -35.82 -5.44
CA THR A 29 -6.41 -35.01 -4.24
C THR A 29 -5.03 -35.26 -3.64
N GLN A 30 -4.57 -36.51 -3.68
CA GLN A 30 -3.23 -36.89 -3.22
C GLN A 30 -2.15 -36.33 -4.15
N ARG A 31 -2.45 -36.21 -5.45
CA ARG A 31 -1.56 -35.56 -6.41
C ARG A 31 -1.46 -34.07 -6.14
N GLU A 32 -2.57 -33.38 -5.87
CA GLU A 32 -2.56 -31.95 -5.55
C GLU A 32 -1.73 -31.66 -4.28
N GLU A 33 -1.89 -32.46 -3.22
CA GLU A 33 -1.07 -32.38 -2.00
C GLU A 33 0.42 -32.67 -2.27
N TRP A 34 0.70 -33.71 -3.06
CA TRP A 34 2.05 -34.04 -3.46
C TRP A 34 2.69 -32.93 -4.30
N MET A 35 1.93 -32.30 -5.18
CA MET A 35 2.38 -31.17 -6.01
C MET A 35 2.69 -29.94 -5.18
N GLU A 36 1.87 -29.62 -4.17
CA GLU A 36 2.18 -28.54 -3.22
C GLU A 36 3.54 -28.77 -2.53
N GLN A 37 3.86 -30.02 -2.19
CA GLN A 37 5.11 -30.36 -1.50
C GLN A 37 6.34 -30.47 -2.42
N ASN A 38 6.15 -30.89 -3.68
CA ASN A 38 7.26 -31.35 -4.53
C ASN A 38 7.39 -30.58 -5.86
N LEU A 39 6.33 -29.92 -6.34
CA LEU A 39 6.41 -29.22 -7.63
C LEU A 39 7.22 -27.93 -7.53
N SER A 40 7.31 -27.32 -6.34
CA SER A 40 8.13 -26.13 -6.11
C SER A 40 9.63 -26.41 -6.27
N SER A 41 10.13 -27.53 -5.72
CA SER A 41 11.49 -28.00 -5.95
C SER A 41 11.68 -28.43 -7.40
N LEU A 42 10.67 -29.06 -8.01
CA LEU A 42 10.69 -29.43 -9.42
C LEU A 42 10.80 -28.21 -10.34
N PHE A 43 10.06 -27.13 -10.07
CA PHE A 43 10.17 -25.89 -10.81
C PHE A 43 11.56 -25.28 -10.60
N ARG A 44 12.12 -25.32 -9.39
CA ARG A 44 13.50 -24.85 -9.19
C ARG A 44 14.51 -25.69 -9.96
N GLU A 45 14.44 -27.02 -9.92
CA GLU A 45 15.37 -27.93 -10.61
C GLU A 45 15.22 -27.87 -12.14
N ILE A 46 13.99 -27.80 -12.66
CA ILE A 46 13.72 -27.74 -14.11
C ILE A 46 14.01 -26.33 -14.66
N LEU A 47 13.74 -25.29 -13.88
CA LEU A 47 13.84 -23.89 -14.28
C LEU A 47 15.07 -23.19 -13.69
N GLU A 48 16.04 -23.96 -13.18
CA GLU A 48 17.13 -23.55 -12.27
C GLU A 48 17.98 -22.37 -12.74
N THR A 49 17.98 -22.08 -14.04
CA THR A 49 18.70 -20.96 -14.64
C THR A 49 17.88 -19.67 -14.76
N LYS A 50 16.62 -19.64 -14.28
CA LYS A 50 15.68 -18.55 -14.50
C LYS A 50 15.48 -17.72 -13.23
N SER A 51 15.39 -16.40 -13.39
CA SER A 51 15.01 -15.52 -12.29
C SER A 51 13.61 -15.84 -11.80
N TRP A 52 13.34 -15.53 -10.52
CA TRP A 52 12.01 -15.61 -9.91
C TRP A 52 10.89 -15.05 -10.80
N TYR A 53 11.16 -13.90 -11.44
CA TYR A 53 10.27 -13.28 -12.41
C TYR A 53 9.84 -14.23 -13.55
N LEU A 54 10.81 -14.91 -14.16
CA LEU A 54 10.54 -15.80 -15.29
C LEU A 54 9.78 -17.05 -14.83
N ILE A 55 10.13 -17.61 -13.67
CA ILE A 55 9.41 -18.75 -13.09
C ILE A 55 7.94 -18.40 -12.87
N THR A 56 7.64 -17.28 -12.21
CA THR A 56 6.23 -16.90 -11.93
C THR A 56 5.42 -16.67 -13.21
N LYS A 57 6.03 -16.07 -14.25
CA LYS A 57 5.37 -15.87 -15.56
C LYS A 57 5.11 -17.18 -16.29
N GLU A 58 6.06 -18.09 -16.25
CA GLU A 58 5.94 -19.39 -16.91
C GLU A 58 4.93 -20.30 -16.22
N VAL A 59 4.91 -20.34 -14.88
CA VAL A 59 3.87 -21.07 -14.11
C VAL A 59 2.48 -20.50 -14.40
N SER A 60 2.35 -19.18 -14.52
CA SER A 60 1.09 -18.53 -14.94
C SER A 60 0.67 -18.97 -16.35
N LEU A 61 1.62 -19.09 -17.28
CA LEU A 61 1.35 -19.56 -18.63
C LEU A 61 0.93 -21.04 -18.65
N PHE A 62 1.56 -21.89 -17.81
CA PHE A 62 1.17 -23.29 -17.62
C PHE A 62 -0.26 -23.41 -17.12
N GLU A 63 -0.63 -22.68 -16.08
CA GLU A 63 -1.99 -22.68 -15.53
C GLU A 63 -3.01 -22.29 -16.61
N LYS A 64 -2.77 -21.17 -17.31
CA LYS A 64 -3.68 -20.65 -18.35
C LYS A 64 -3.79 -21.58 -19.56
N TYR A 65 -2.70 -22.24 -19.95
CA TYR A 65 -2.71 -23.22 -21.04
C TYR A 65 -3.62 -24.41 -20.73
N TYR A 66 -3.56 -24.95 -19.51
CA TYR A 66 -4.40 -26.06 -19.08
C TYR A 66 -5.84 -25.61 -18.80
N GLU A 67 -6.03 -24.40 -18.28
CA GLU A 67 -7.35 -23.78 -18.13
C GLU A 67 -8.07 -23.67 -19.48
N GLY A 68 -7.42 -23.13 -20.51
CA GLY A 68 -7.99 -23.01 -21.85
C GLY A 68 -8.31 -24.35 -22.54
N ARG A 69 -7.75 -25.46 -22.05
CA ARG A 69 -8.04 -26.83 -22.52
C ARG A 69 -9.03 -27.58 -21.65
N ASN A 70 -9.52 -26.96 -20.57
CA ASN A 70 -10.31 -27.62 -19.55
C ASN A 70 -9.61 -28.87 -18.97
N ASP A 71 -8.28 -28.80 -18.82
CA ASP A 71 -7.45 -29.87 -18.28
C ASP A 71 -7.27 -29.70 -16.76
N ASN A 72 -7.41 -30.79 -16.01
CA ASN A 72 -7.29 -30.79 -14.56
C ASN A 72 -5.87 -30.49 -14.06
N ARG A 73 -4.85 -30.62 -14.91
CA ARG A 73 -3.47 -30.25 -14.59
C ARG A 73 -3.32 -28.78 -14.16
N LYS A 74 -4.27 -27.91 -14.49
CA LYS A 74 -4.31 -26.54 -13.96
C LYS A 74 -4.31 -26.49 -12.43
N GLU A 75 -5.03 -27.39 -11.76
CA GLU A 75 -5.09 -27.43 -10.29
C GLU A 75 -3.77 -27.95 -9.71
N ASP A 76 -3.13 -28.90 -10.39
CA ASP A 76 -1.82 -29.39 -10.00
C ASP A 76 -0.75 -28.26 -10.07
N ILE A 77 -0.77 -27.46 -11.16
CA ILE A 77 0.08 -26.28 -11.31
C ILE A 77 -0.23 -25.22 -10.25
N LYS A 78 -1.51 -24.96 -9.95
CA LYS A 78 -1.91 -24.05 -8.87
C LYS A 78 -1.40 -24.52 -7.51
N SER A 79 -1.54 -25.80 -7.19
CA SER A 79 -1.05 -26.36 -5.92
C SER A 79 0.47 -26.26 -5.80
N GLY A 80 1.20 -26.55 -6.88
CA GLY A 80 2.65 -26.34 -6.90
C GLY A 80 3.06 -24.88 -6.73
N TYR A 81 2.33 -23.94 -7.36
CA TYR A 81 2.54 -22.51 -7.12
C TYR A 81 2.25 -22.13 -5.67
N LYS A 82 1.22 -22.71 -5.05
CA LYS A 82 0.92 -22.45 -3.63
C LYS A 82 2.08 -22.84 -2.73
N GLY A 83 2.59 -24.06 -2.90
CA GLY A 83 3.76 -24.53 -2.16
C GLY A 83 5.02 -23.72 -2.45
N PHE A 84 5.18 -23.25 -3.69
CA PHE A 84 6.28 -22.38 -4.08
C PHE A 84 6.21 -21.04 -3.36
N MET A 85 5.05 -20.37 -3.32
CA MET A 85 4.88 -19.04 -2.72
C MET A 85 4.93 -19.01 -1.19
N LYS A 86 4.61 -20.12 -0.54
CA LYS A 86 4.43 -20.18 0.91
C LYS A 86 5.72 -19.88 1.68
N GLY A 87 5.67 -18.89 2.56
CA GLY A 87 6.80 -18.53 3.43
C GLY A 87 8.04 -18.01 2.71
N ILE A 88 7.90 -17.46 1.50
CA ILE A 88 9.02 -16.87 0.77
C ILE A 88 9.48 -15.59 1.45
N ASN A 89 10.76 -15.58 1.84
CA ASN A 89 11.50 -14.34 2.02
C ASN A 89 12.11 -13.94 0.67
N VAL A 90 11.72 -12.77 0.17
CA VAL A 90 12.16 -12.29 -1.15
C VAL A 90 13.68 -12.10 -1.18
N HIS A 91 14.31 -11.83 -0.03
CA HIS A 91 15.77 -11.73 0.10
C HIS A 91 16.50 -13.05 -0.19
N LEU A 92 15.83 -14.20 -0.02
CA LEU A 92 16.42 -15.52 -0.29
C LEU A 92 16.25 -15.96 -1.75
N LEU A 93 15.52 -15.20 -2.57
CA LEU A 93 15.26 -15.54 -3.98
C LEU A 93 16.31 -15.00 -4.94
N TYR A 94 17.22 -14.16 -4.47
CA TYR A 94 18.28 -13.58 -5.27
C TYR A 94 19.61 -13.92 -4.62
N ASP A 95 20.53 -14.50 -5.41
CA ASP A 95 21.87 -14.96 -4.99
C ASP A 95 22.80 -13.79 -4.56
N GLU A 96 22.31 -12.56 -4.71
CA GLU A 96 22.93 -11.34 -4.23
C GLU A 96 22.08 -10.72 -3.12
N ASN A 97 22.76 -10.21 -2.08
CA ASN A 97 22.15 -9.61 -0.91
C ASN A 97 21.12 -8.54 -1.35
N LEU A 98 19.82 -8.79 -1.20
CA LEU A 98 18.77 -7.83 -1.59
C LEU A 98 18.92 -6.47 -0.90
N ASP A 99 19.59 -6.43 0.25
CA ASP A 99 19.96 -5.21 0.95
C ASP A 99 20.93 -4.33 0.15
N ASP A 100 21.65 -4.88 -0.84
CA ASP A 100 22.45 -4.10 -1.78
C ASP A 100 21.59 -3.46 -2.87
N TRP A 101 20.43 -4.06 -3.17
CA TRP A 101 19.52 -3.58 -4.19
C TRP A 101 18.85 -2.27 -3.75
N VAL A 102 19.01 -1.23 -4.57
CA VAL A 102 18.50 0.13 -4.32
C VAL A 102 16.97 0.16 -4.10
N LEU A 103 16.25 -0.87 -4.56
CA LEU A 103 14.79 -0.99 -4.49
C LEU A 103 14.23 -1.02 -3.06
N PHE A 104 14.89 -1.72 -2.13
CA PHE A 104 14.44 -1.78 -0.73
C PHE A 104 15.02 -0.65 0.13
N LYS A 105 15.93 0.14 -0.44
CA LYS A 105 16.51 1.30 0.25
C LYS A 105 15.50 2.43 0.26
N LYS A 106 15.42 3.10 1.41
CA LYS A 106 14.74 4.39 1.53
C LYS A 106 15.19 5.33 0.40
N PRO A 107 14.27 6.07 -0.25
CA PRO A 107 14.64 7.07 -1.24
C PRO A 107 15.74 7.98 -0.69
N LYS A 108 16.85 8.10 -1.42
CA LYS A 108 17.90 9.07 -1.12
C LYS A 108 17.51 10.40 -1.76
N ILE A 109 17.09 11.35 -0.94
CA ILE A 109 16.76 12.70 -1.39
C ILE A 109 17.86 13.65 -0.92
N ASP A 110 18.38 14.45 -1.84
CA ASP A 110 19.26 15.57 -1.48
C ASP A 110 18.41 16.76 -1.04
N THR A 111 18.17 16.85 0.27
CA THR A 111 17.31 17.90 0.83
C THR A 111 17.88 19.31 0.66
N LYS A 112 19.19 19.46 0.41
CA LYS A 112 19.83 20.78 0.17
C LYS A 112 19.30 21.48 -1.07
N SER A 113 18.88 20.70 -2.05
CA SER A 113 18.37 21.19 -3.33
C SER A 113 16.88 21.55 -3.26
N LEU A 114 16.21 21.22 -2.15
CA LEU A 114 14.80 21.49 -1.97
C LEU A 114 14.58 22.92 -1.46
N PRO A 115 13.49 23.59 -1.87
CA PRO A 115 13.02 24.84 -1.31
C PRO A 115 12.89 24.81 0.21
N SER A 116 13.03 25.98 0.82
CA SER A 116 12.80 26.21 2.24
C SER A 116 11.51 25.56 2.72
N HIS A 117 11.53 25.06 3.95
CA HIS A 117 10.40 24.38 4.60
C HIS A 117 9.97 23.04 3.97
N SER A 118 10.73 22.50 3.01
CA SER A 118 10.53 21.12 2.55
C SER A 118 10.94 20.12 3.63
N ASN A 119 10.12 19.08 3.83
CA ASN A 119 10.34 18.06 4.85
C ASN A 119 10.23 16.66 4.23
N PHE A 120 11.28 15.85 4.39
CA PHE A 120 11.25 14.44 4.04
C PHE A 120 11.05 13.59 5.29
N ILE A 121 9.93 12.87 5.33
CA ILE A 121 9.54 11.98 6.44
C ILE A 121 9.71 10.54 5.97
N SER A 122 10.43 9.73 6.74
CA SER A 122 10.59 8.30 6.48
C SER A 122 10.34 7.49 7.75
N VAL A 123 9.51 6.45 7.64
CA VAL A 123 9.20 5.52 8.73
C VAL A 123 9.51 4.11 8.27
N THR A 124 10.37 3.41 9.01
CA THR A 124 10.58 1.97 8.88
C THR A 124 9.62 1.25 9.80
N PHE A 125 8.97 0.21 9.31
CA PHE A 125 7.96 -0.50 10.07
C PHE A 125 8.02 -2.01 9.82
N THR A 126 7.39 -2.75 10.75
CA THR A 126 7.04 -4.17 10.59
C THR A 126 5.51 -4.30 10.60
N LEU A 127 4.95 -5.11 9.69
CA LEU A 127 3.52 -5.39 9.65
C LEU A 127 3.07 -6.17 10.90
N ARG A 128 2.06 -5.65 11.60
CA ARG A 128 1.40 -6.31 12.71
C ARG A 128 0.31 -7.26 12.22
N LYS A 129 -0.40 -6.85 11.17
CA LYS A 129 -1.45 -7.64 10.51
C LYS A 129 -1.10 -7.81 9.03
N PRO A 130 -1.61 -8.86 8.36
CA PRO A 130 -1.34 -9.06 6.94
C PRO A 130 -1.73 -7.83 6.11
N TYR A 131 -1.02 -7.63 5.00
CA TYR A 131 -1.34 -6.62 4.01
C TYR A 131 -1.81 -7.30 2.73
N ILE A 132 -2.90 -6.78 2.17
CA ILE A 132 -3.40 -7.18 0.86
C ILE A 132 -3.65 -5.96 0.00
N SER A 133 -3.46 -6.17 -1.29
CA SER A 133 -3.82 -5.25 -2.35
C SER A 133 -4.20 -6.06 -3.58
N GLN A 134 -4.61 -5.37 -4.63
CA GLN A 134 -4.92 -5.99 -5.90
C GLN A 134 -3.87 -5.56 -6.92
N ASP A 135 -3.31 -6.55 -7.62
CA ASP A 135 -2.55 -6.28 -8.82
C ASP A 135 -3.47 -6.12 -10.04
N ASP A 136 -3.02 -5.33 -11.01
CA ASP A 136 -3.77 -4.99 -12.22
C ASP A 136 -3.34 -5.86 -13.42
N GLU A 137 -2.37 -6.77 -13.26
CA GLU A 137 -2.00 -7.70 -14.34
C GLU A 137 -3.00 -8.85 -14.47
N GLU A 138 -3.30 -9.24 -15.72
CA GLU A 138 -4.35 -10.21 -16.05
C GLU A 138 -3.91 -11.68 -15.86
N PHE A 139 -2.61 -11.97 -15.91
CA PHE A 139 -2.09 -13.33 -15.91
C PHE A 139 -1.43 -13.68 -14.58
N TYR A 140 -2.25 -14.19 -13.66
CA TYR A 140 -1.81 -14.77 -12.40
C TYR A 140 -2.30 -16.21 -12.23
N VAL A 141 -1.50 -17.01 -11.53
CA VAL A 141 -1.84 -18.40 -11.17
C VAL A 141 -3.00 -18.46 -10.19
N ILE A 142 -3.13 -17.45 -9.33
CA ILE A 142 -4.18 -17.34 -8.31
C ILE A 142 -5.13 -16.18 -8.60
N ASP A 143 -6.33 -16.24 -8.02
CA ASP A 143 -7.40 -15.29 -8.30
C ASP A 143 -7.17 -13.91 -7.65
N ASN A 144 -6.49 -13.85 -6.50
CA ASN A 144 -6.29 -12.62 -5.74
C ASN A 144 -4.79 -12.34 -5.54
N PRO A 145 -4.08 -11.91 -6.59
CA PRO A 145 -2.68 -11.55 -6.52
C PRO A 145 -2.48 -10.25 -5.75
N ILE A 146 -1.40 -10.17 -4.99
CA ILE A 146 -0.99 -8.92 -4.35
C ILE A 146 -0.30 -8.02 -5.39
N CYS A 147 -0.45 -6.70 -5.26
CA CYS A 147 0.29 -5.77 -6.11
C CYS A 147 1.79 -6.02 -6.00
N LYS A 148 2.44 -6.25 -7.14
CA LYS A 148 3.89 -6.42 -7.26
C LYS A 148 4.48 -5.39 -8.21
N ASP A 149 5.78 -5.14 -8.03
CA ASP A 149 6.57 -4.45 -9.04
C ASP A 149 6.59 -5.24 -10.36
N LYS A 150 6.61 -4.51 -11.48
CA LYS A 150 6.51 -5.10 -12.82
C LYS A 150 7.76 -5.88 -13.21
N VAL A 151 8.94 -5.47 -12.73
CA VAL A 151 10.23 -6.02 -13.15
C VAL A 151 10.66 -7.13 -12.20
N PHE A 152 10.65 -6.87 -10.90
CA PHE A 152 11.22 -7.78 -9.89
C PHE A 152 10.18 -8.69 -9.24
N LYS A 153 8.88 -8.43 -9.48
CA LYS A 153 7.75 -9.19 -8.92
C LYS A 153 7.77 -9.28 -7.39
N VAL A 154 8.30 -8.23 -6.78
CA VAL A 154 8.33 -8.00 -5.33
C VAL A 154 7.04 -7.31 -4.91
N PRO A 155 6.42 -7.66 -3.77
CA PRO A 155 5.24 -6.97 -3.28
C PRO A 155 5.49 -5.48 -3.07
N LEU A 156 4.55 -4.66 -3.54
CA LEU A 156 4.70 -3.22 -3.63
C LEU A 156 3.44 -2.50 -3.12
N VAL A 157 3.63 -1.51 -2.26
CA VAL A 157 2.61 -0.49 -1.98
C VAL A 157 2.84 0.69 -2.94
N ARG A 158 1.87 0.95 -3.81
CA ARG A 158 1.96 2.02 -4.80
C ARG A 158 1.91 3.41 -4.13
N PRO A 159 2.59 4.43 -4.67
CA PRO A 159 2.46 5.82 -4.19
C PRO A 159 1.02 6.31 -4.12
N SER A 160 0.20 5.96 -5.11
CA SER A 160 -1.22 6.30 -5.15
C SER A 160 -2.02 5.64 -4.03
N SER A 161 -1.66 4.41 -3.64
CA SER A 161 -2.24 3.72 -2.49
C SER A 161 -1.89 4.45 -1.20
N TRP A 162 -0.63 4.85 -1.00
CA TRP A 162 -0.24 5.66 0.16
C TRP A 162 -1.00 6.97 0.23
N LYS A 163 -1.08 7.70 -0.89
CA LYS A 163 -1.85 8.94 -0.99
C LYS A 163 -3.31 8.73 -0.58
N GLY A 164 -3.94 7.67 -1.09
CA GLY A 164 -5.34 7.34 -0.75
C GLY A 164 -5.54 7.04 0.73
N ASN A 165 -4.67 6.23 1.33
CA ASN A 165 -4.77 5.85 2.75
C ASN A 165 -4.48 7.04 3.68
N LEU A 166 -3.47 7.87 3.37
CA LEU A 166 -3.16 9.04 4.20
C LEU A 166 -4.26 10.10 4.09
N ARG A 167 -4.81 10.30 2.88
CA ARG A 167 -5.95 11.18 2.66
C ARG A 167 -7.19 10.73 3.45
N PHE A 168 -7.44 9.42 3.49
CA PHE A 168 -8.52 8.85 4.30
C PHE A 168 -8.28 9.10 5.81
N ALA A 169 -7.06 8.88 6.30
CA ALA A 169 -6.73 9.12 7.70
C ALA A 169 -6.88 10.60 8.08
N ALA A 170 -6.43 11.52 7.23
CA ALA A 170 -6.59 12.96 7.43
C ALA A 170 -8.08 13.39 7.44
N LEU A 171 -8.90 12.83 6.54
CA LEU A 171 -10.34 13.04 6.56
C LEU A 171 -10.99 12.56 7.87
N LYS A 172 -10.55 11.42 8.41
CA LYS A 172 -11.06 10.95 9.69
C LYS A 172 -10.67 11.86 10.85
N GLY A 173 -9.48 12.45 10.82
CA GLY A 173 -9.12 13.53 11.76
C GLY A 173 -10.04 14.74 11.62
N PHE A 174 -10.27 15.21 10.39
CA PHE A 174 -11.19 16.32 10.11
C PHE A 174 -12.63 16.05 10.58
N GLU A 175 -13.14 14.83 10.36
CA GLU A 175 -14.45 14.39 10.85
C GLU A 175 -14.50 14.36 12.40
N GLU A 176 -13.46 13.81 13.05
CA GLU A 176 -13.35 13.79 14.51
C GLU A 176 -13.34 15.24 15.08
N ASP A 177 -12.63 16.18 14.43
CA ASP A 177 -12.55 17.56 14.88
C ASP A 177 -13.86 18.37 14.65
N ILE A 178 -14.69 17.98 13.69
CA ILE A 178 -16.07 18.50 13.58
C ILE A 178 -16.92 18.01 14.76
N PHE A 179 -16.83 16.72 15.10
CA PHE A 179 -17.62 16.16 16.22
C PHE A 179 -17.17 16.68 17.58
N ASP A 180 -15.88 17.00 17.72
CA ASP A 180 -15.30 17.64 18.91
C ASP A 180 -15.52 19.17 18.95
N GLU A 181 -16.27 19.74 17.99
CA GLU A 181 -16.56 21.18 17.86
C GLU A 181 -15.31 22.08 17.67
N LYS A 182 -14.15 21.51 17.36
CA LYS A 182 -12.93 22.27 17.00
C LYS A 182 -13.06 22.90 15.62
N ILE A 183 -13.75 22.22 14.71
CA ILE A 183 -14.14 22.73 13.39
C ILE A 183 -15.59 23.16 13.44
N ASN A 184 -15.84 24.42 13.10
CA ASN A 184 -17.13 25.07 13.18
C ASN A 184 -17.34 26.04 12.01
N GLU A 185 -18.45 26.78 12.03
CA GLU A 185 -18.82 27.71 10.96
C GLU A 185 -17.72 28.74 10.63
N ALA A 186 -16.90 29.13 11.62
CA ALA A 186 -15.90 30.17 11.46
C ALA A 186 -14.60 29.71 10.78
N ASN A 187 -14.27 28.40 10.82
CA ASN A 187 -12.96 27.90 10.39
C ASN A 187 -12.98 26.68 9.45
N TRP A 188 -14.14 26.09 9.14
CA TRP A 188 -14.17 24.85 8.35
C TRP A 188 -13.53 24.98 6.95
N LYS A 189 -13.56 26.17 6.35
CA LYS A 189 -12.97 26.44 5.03
C LYS A 189 -11.46 26.41 5.09
N GLU A 190 -10.87 27.04 6.10
CA GLU A 190 -9.44 27.02 6.39
C GLU A 190 -8.97 25.58 6.58
N GLU A 191 -9.64 24.83 7.46
CA GLU A 191 -9.28 23.46 7.82
C GLU A 191 -9.42 22.49 6.64
N ARG A 192 -10.51 22.60 5.85
CA ARG A 192 -10.70 21.79 4.64
C ARG A 192 -9.69 22.17 3.55
N ALA A 193 -9.31 23.45 3.43
CA ALA A 193 -8.31 23.89 2.48
C ALA A 193 -6.94 23.25 2.75
N VAL A 194 -6.58 22.96 4.02
CA VAL A 194 -5.34 22.21 4.35
C VAL A 194 -5.31 20.86 3.62
N LEU A 195 -6.44 20.13 3.57
CA LEU A 195 -6.53 18.86 2.84
C LEU A 195 -6.30 19.04 1.33
N VAL A 196 -6.84 20.12 0.75
CA VAL A 196 -6.62 20.46 -0.67
C VAL A 196 -5.17 20.84 -0.93
N ARG A 197 -4.53 21.62 -0.04
CA ARG A 197 -3.11 21.98 -0.16
C ARG A 197 -2.22 20.75 -0.10
N LEU A 198 -2.45 19.84 0.84
CA LEU A 198 -1.68 18.61 1.02
C LEU A 198 -1.86 17.62 -0.14
N PHE A 199 -3.11 17.30 -0.49
CA PHE A 199 -3.39 16.19 -1.39
C PHE A 199 -3.73 16.61 -2.83
N GLY A 200 -3.91 17.90 -3.10
CA GLY A 200 -4.46 18.42 -4.35
C GLY A 200 -5.97 18.21 -4.42
N ASN A 201 -6.54 18.22 -5.62
CA ASN A 201 -7.98 18.08 -5.84
C ASN A 201 -8.63 16.96 -5.01
N GLU A 202 -9.80 17.30 -4.45
CA GLU A 202 -10.70 16.34 -3.82
C GLU A 202 -11.22 15.35 -4.87
N LYS A 203 -11.58 14.14 -4.41
CA LYS A 203 -12.26 13.16 -5.28
C LYS A 203 -13.76 13.33 -5.07
N ASP A 204 -14.56 13.21 -6.12
CA ASP A 204 -16.01 13.48 -6.09
C ASP A 204 -16.74 12.83 -4.90
N LYS A 205 -16.53 11.53 -4.66
CA LYS A 205 -17.17 10.83 -3.52
C LYS A 205 -16.77 11.38 -2.16
N MET A 206 -15.55 11.91 -2.06
CA MET A 206 -14.99 12.44 -0.83
C MET A 206 -15.45 13.86 -0.58
N SER A 207 -15.45 14.72 -1.62
CA SER A 207 -15.99 16.08 -1.51
C SER A 207 -17.47 16.03 -1.12
N SER A 208 -18.29 15.24 -1.83
CA SER A 208 -19.72 15.12 -1.51
C SER A 208 -19.98 14.65 -0.07
N TYR A 209 -19.13 13.75 0.46
CA TYR A 209 -19.23 13.31 1.85
C TYR A 209 -18.89 14.43 2.84
N ILE A 210 -17.85 15.22 2.58
CA ILE A 210 -17.47 16.36 3.41
C ILE A 210 -18.56 17.44 3.36
N ASP A 211 -19.11 17.70 2.18
CA ASP A 211 -20.18 18.68 1.98
C ASP A 211 -21.44 18.30 2.78
N GLU A 212 -21.83 17.03 2.73
CA GLU A 212 -22.94 16.50 3.54
C GLU A 212 -22.64 16.56 5.04
N LEU A 213 -21.42 16.22 5.45
CA LEU A 213 -20.99 16.27 6.85
C LEU A 213 -21.07 17.70 7.40
N ILE A 214 -20.55 18.69 6.68
CA ILE A 214 -20.57 20.11 7.07
C ILE A 214 -22.00 20.64 7.09
N SER A 215 -22.78 20.39 6.03
CA SER A 215 -24.20 20.74 5.95
C SER A 215 -24.95 20.25 7.19
N LYS A 216 -24.77 18.98 7.55
CA LYS A 216 -25.49 18.34 8.65
C LYS A 216 -24.97 18.75 10.04
N CYS A 217 -23.66 18.75 10.24
CA CYS A 217 -23.07 18.89 11.58
C CYS A 217 -22.79 20.34 11.96
N ILE A 218 -22.36 21.18 11.01
CA ILE A 218 -22.05 22.59 11.26
C ILE A 218 -23.32 23.44 11.06
N TYR A 219 -24.00 23.27 9.92
CA TYR A 219 -25.16 24.08 9.56
C TYR A 219 -26.51 23.47 9.95
N ARG A 220 -26.56 22.27 10.54
CA ARG A 220 -27.81 21.59 10.94
C ARG A 220 -28.85 21.49 9.81
N ASN A 221 -28.37 21.36 8.56
CA ASN A 221 -29.13 21.35 7.32
C ASN A 221 -29.81 22.69 6.95
N GLU A 222 -29.42 23.81 7.56
CA GLU A 222 -29.87 25.15 7.14
C GLU A 222 -29.25 25.58 5.80
N LYS A 223 -28.04 25.08 5.51
CA LYS A 223 -27.40 25.14 4.20
C LYS A 223 -27.39 23.76 3.58
N SER A 224 -27.60 23.65 2.27
CA SER A 224 -27.49 22.38 1.56
C SER A 224 -26.03 22.00 1.30
N SER A 225 -25.75 20.73 1.02
CA SER A 225 -24.40 20.28 0.62
C SER A 225 -23.89 21.02 -0.63
N LYS A 226 -24.79 21.40 -1.54
CA LYS A 226 -24.44 22.17 -2.74
C LYS A 226 -24.03 23.60 -2.42
N ASP A 227 -24.68 24.24 -1.45
CA ASP A 227 -24.29 25.59 -1.01
C ASP A 227 -22.90 25.56 -0.34
N VAL A 228 -22.60 24.49 0.42
CA VAL A 228 -21.28 24.26 1.03
C VAL A 228 -20.20 24.08 -0.04
N GLU A 229 -20.48 23.29 -1.07
CA GLU A 229 -19.61 23.08 -2.23
C GLU A 229 -19.29 24.42 -2.92
N GLU A 230 -20.30 25.18 -3.33
CA GLU A 230 -20.14 26.47 -4.02
C GLU A 230 -19.38 27.50 -3.16
N GLU A 231 -19.64 27.54 -1.85
CA GLU A 231 -18.94 28.43 -0.92
C GLU A 231 -17.46 28.05 -0.77
N PHE A 232 -17.15 26.75 -0.76
CA PHE A 232 -15.79 26.26 -0.65
C PHE A 232 -14.98 26.47 -1.94
N GLU A 233 -15.58 26.19 -3.11
CA GLU A 233 -14.94 26.45 -4.40
C GLU A 233 -14.55 27.92 -4.54
N LYS A 234 -15.47 28.82 -4.21
CA LYS A 234 -15.20 30.26 -4.20
C LYS A 234 -14.07 30.60 -3.22
N TYR A 235 -14.07 30.04 -2.03
CA TYR A 235 -12.99 30.23 -1.06
C TYR A 235 -11.63 29.82 -1.59
N LEU A 236 -11.53 28.65 -2.25
CA LEU A 236 -10.27 28.16 -2.83
C LEU A 236 -9.75 29.09 -3.93
N VAL A 237 -10.64 29.63 -4.77
CA VAL A 237 -10.29 30.59 -5.83
C VAL A 237 -9.84 31.92 -5.24
N ASP A 238 -10.59 32.46 -4.26
CA ASP A 238 -10.29 33.73 -3.60
C ASP A 238 -8.94 33.69 -2.85
N LYS A 239 -8.57 32.52 -2.31
CA LYS A 239 -7.26 32.27 -1.69
C LYS A 239 -6.13 31.97 -2.68
N GLY A 240 -6.45 31.81 -3.96
CA GLY A 240 -5.47 31.44 -4.99
C GLY A 240 -4.95 30.00 -4.86
N TYR A 241 -5.65 29.12 -4.13
CA TYR A 241 -5.23 27.73 -4.00
C TYR A 241 -5.49 26.93 -5.28
N VAL A 242 -6.56 27.24 -6.00
CA VAL A 242 -6.91 26.61 -7.28
C VAL A 242 -6.97 27.65 -8.40
N GLY A 243 -6.53 27.28 -9.59
CA GLY A 243 -6.68 28.13 -10.77
C GLY A 243 -8.15 28.21 -11.24
N LYS A 244 -8.42 29.05 -12.25
CA LYS A 244 -9.77 29.18 -12.86
C LYS A 244 -10.32 27.87 -13.43
N GLU A 245 -9.45 26.92 -13.75
CA GLU A 245 -9.80 25.57 -14.23
C GLU A 245 -10.07 24.57 -13.08
N GLY A 246 -10.00 25.01 -11.82
CA GLY A 246 -10.34 24.18 -10.65
C GLY A 246 -9.32 23.08 -10.32
N THR A 247 -8.10 23.14 -10.86
CA THR A 247 -7.08 22.11 -10.62
C THR A 247 -5.91 22.61 -9.79
N ARG A 248 -5.41 21.73 -8.92
CA ARG A 248 -4.24 21.95 -8.07
C ARG A 248 -3.47 20.65 -7.82
N GLN A 249 -2.15 20.74 -7.90
CA GLN A 249 -1.24 19.71 -7.40
C GLN A 249 -1.08 19.82 -5.88
N GLY A 250 -1.13 18.70 -5.17
CA GLY A 250 -0.88 18.66 -3.73
C GLY A 250 0.61 18.83 -3.38
N ARG A 251 0.88 19.33 -2.18
CA ARG A 251 2.23 19.49 -1.61
C ARG A 251 2.89 18.16 -1.20
N LEU A 252 2.15 17.04 -1.22
CA LEU A 252 2.66 15.73 -0.83
C LEU A 252 3.11 14.89 -2.04
N VAL A 253 4.38 14.46 -2.01
CA VAL A 253 4.97 13.51 -2.95
C VAL A 253 5.22 12.18 -2.22
N PHE A 254 4.58 11.11 -2.71
CA PHE A 254 4.64 9.78 -2.12
C PHE A 254 5.62 8.89 -2.86
N TYR A 255 6.33 8.04 -2.11
CA TYR A 255 7.24 7.06 -2.67
C TYR A 255 6.67 5.64 -2.57
N PRO A 256 7.01 4.74 -3.50
CA PRO A 256 6.63 3.34 -3.40
C PRO A 256 7.29 2.70 -2.17
N THR A 257 6.62 1.68 -1.61
CA THR A 257 7.21 0.84 -0.57
C THR A 257 7.29 -0.59 -1.06
N PHE A 258 8.49 -1.15 -1.09
CA PHE A 258 8.71 -2.58 -1.32
C PHE A 258 8.67 -3.32 0.01
N LEU A 259 8.07 -4.51 0.01
CA LEU A 259 7.93 -5.36 1.19
C LEU A 259 8.80 -6.62 1.02
N ASP A 260 9.44 -7.05 2.10
CA ASP A 260 10.47 -8.10 2.10
C ASP A 260 9.95 -9.55 2.08
N LYS A 261 8.64 -9.74 2.25
CA LYS A 261 8.00 -11.06 2.32
C LYS A 261 6.73 -11.13 1.50
N ILE A 262 6.43 -12.33 1.02
CA ILE A 262 5.15 -12.70 0.42
C ILE A 262 4.72 -14.05 0.98
N ASP A 263 3.41 -14.22 1.15
CA ASP A 263 2.83 -15.47 1.60
C ASP A 263 1.44 -15.68 0.96
N LEU A 264 0.80 -16.78 1.30
CA LEU A 264 -0.57 -17.08 0.93
C LEU A 264 -1.46 -17.16 2.16
N ASP A 265 -2.59 -16.47 2.11
CA ASP A 265 -3.66 -16.59 3.09
C ASP A 265 -4.89 -17.25 2.44
N VAL A 266 -5.71 -17.90 3.24
CA VAL A 266 -6.93 -18.58 2.81
C VAL A 266 -8.11 -18.06 3.61
N ILE A 267 -9.02 -17.37 2.93
CA ILE A 267 -10.24 -16.83 3.53
C ILE A 267 -11.44 -17.65 3.06
N THR A 268 -12.16 -18.25 4.00
CA THR A 268 -13.44 -18.92 3.73
C THR A 268 -14.59 -18.02 4.15
N PRO A 269 -15.35 -17.42 3.21
CA PRO A 269 -16.50 -16.59 3.56
C PRO A 269 -17.57 -17.43 4.24
N LEU A 270 -18.08 -16.94 5.37
CA LEU A 270 -19.16 -17.59 6.11
C LEU A 270 -20.48 -16.85 5.88
N GLU A 271 -21.56 -17.58 5.75
CA GLU A 271 -22.92 -17.04 5.83
C GLU A 271 -23.15 -16.50 7.24
N ARG A 272 -23.76 -15.31 7.35
CA ARG A 272 -23.90 -14.62 8.65
C ARG A 272 -24.82 -15.35 9.61
N ASP A 273 -25.89 -15.95 9.10
CA ASP A 273 -26.95 -16.53 9.90
C ASP A 273 -26.59 -17.93 10.42
N THR A 274 -25.97 -18.73 9.55
CA THR A 274 -25.67 -20.15 9.77
C THR A 274 -24.22 -20.36 10.21
N ARG A 275 -23.34 -19.37 10.01
CA ARG A 275 -21.88 -19.46 10.15
C ARG A 275 -21.27 -20.61 9.35
N THR A 276 -21.97 -21.11 8.33
CA THR A 276 -21.46 -22.13 7.42
C THR A 276 -20.75 -21.50 6.23
N PRO A 277 -19.81 -22.21 5.56
CA PRO A 277 -19.15 -21.69 4.38
C PRO A 277 -20.16 -21.32 3.28
N ALA A 278 -20.21 -20.04 2.92
CA ALA A 278 -21.06 -19.53 1.84
C ALA A 278 -20.52 -19.95 0.47
N ARG A 279 -19.20 -20.09 0.38
CA ARG A 279 -18.49 -20.62 -0.78
C ARG A 279 -17.16 -21.24 -0.34
N GLY A 280 -16.51 -21.93 -1.27
CA GLY A 280 -15.21 -22.56 -1.04
C GLY A 280 -14.12 -21.59 -0.59
N PRO A 281 -13.00 -22.11 -0.05
CA PRO A 281 -11.88 -21.29 0.40
C PRO A 281 -11.30 -20.44 -0.73
N ILE A 282 -10.98 -19.19 -0.44
CA ILE A 282 -10.41 -18.24 -1.40
C ILE A 282 -8.97 -17.96 -1.02
N THR A 283 -8.07 -18.24 -1.94
CA THR A 283 -6.64 -17.96 -1.75
C THR A 283 -6.34 -16.50 -2.10
N PHE A 284 -5.59 -15.85 -1.23
CA PHE A 284 -5.03 -14.51 -1.40
C PHE A 284 -3.52 -14.58 -1.33
N GLU A 285 -2.84 -13.94 -2.26
CA GLU A 285 -1.49 -13.50 -2.00
C GLU A 285 -1.53 -12.35 -1.01
N VAL A 286 -0.70 -12.47 0.03
CA VAL A 286 -0.63 -11.49 1.10
C VAL A 286 0.83 -11.16 1.37
N VAL A 287 1.06 -10.02 2.00
CA VAL A 287 2.29 -9.80 2.74
C VAL A 287 2.01 -10.16 4.20
N PRO A 288 2.76 -11.10 4.80
CA PRO A 288 2.43 -11.63 6.12
C PRO A 288 2.64 -10.58 7.23
N GLY A 289 1.71 -10.60 8.19
CA GLY A 289 1.80 -9.84 9.43
C GLY A 289 2.60 -10.59 10.50
N ARG A 290 2.56 -10.07 11.73
CA ARG A 290 3.10 -10.78 12.88
C ARG A 290 2.22 -12.00 13.20
N GLU A 291 2.87 -13.14 13.36
CA GLU A 291 2.23 -14.41 13.70
C GLU A 291 2.84 -14.98 14.97
N VAL A 292 2.06 -15.82 15.65
CA VAL A 292 2.52 -16.64 16.77
C VAL A 292 2.33 -18.08 16.33
N ASP A 293 3.41 -18.84 16.30
CA ASP A 293 3.32 -20.24 15.91
C ASP A 293 2.77 -21.13 17.04
N GLU A 294 2.58 -22.42 16.73
CA GLU A 294 2.03 -23.41 17.68
C GLU A 294 2.87 -23.58 18.95
N ARG A 295 4.14 -23.15 18.93
CA ARG A 295 5.08 -23.20 20.06
C ARG A 295 5.12 -21.90 20.86
N GLY A 296 4.33 -20.89 20.44
CA GLY A 296 4.32 -19.57 21.05
C GLY A 296 5.44 -18.65 20.57
N GLU A 297 6.22 -19.05 19.56
CA GLU A 297 7.28 -18.21 19.01
C GLU A 297 6.69 -17.12 18.10
N ILE A 298 7.19 -15.89 18.27
CA ILE A 298 6.72 -14.74 17.50
C ILE A 298 7.47 -14.69 16.17
N LYS A 299 6.77 -14.99 15.08
CA LYS A 299 7.24 -14.70 13.73
C LYS A 299 6.97 -13.24 13.42
N LYS A 300 8.04 -12.48 13.19
CA LYS A 300 7.93 -11.07 12.78
C LYS A 300 7.27 -10.99 11.40
N GLY A 301 6.37 -10.02 11.24
CA GLY A 301 5.77 -9.70 9.95
C GLY A 301 6.79 -9.16 8.95
N ALA A 302 6.32 -8.82 7.76
CA ALA A 302 7.15 -8.20 6.75
C ALA A 302 7.53 -6.78 7.10
N LYS A 303 8.70 -6.35 6.62
CA LYS A 303 9.24 -5.00 6.78
C LYS A 303 9.00 -4.16 5.54
N GLY A 304 8.90 -2.86 5.76
CA GLY A 304 8.85 -1.86 4.71
C GLY A 304 9.23 -0.48 5.22
N SER A 305 9.37 0.47 4.30
CA SER A 305 9.52 1.87 4.65
C SER A 305 8.51 2.75 3.94
N PHE A 306 7.71 3.47 4.72
CA PHE A 306 6.89 4.58 4.25
C PHE A 306 7.79 5.81 4.08
N SER A 307 7.71 6.48 2.94
CA SER A 307 8.48 7.70 2.66
C SER A 307 7.61 8.74 1.98
N LEU A 308 7.67 9.96 2.50
CA LEU A 308 6.82 11.09 2.12
C LEU A 308 7.68 12.34 2.04
N LEU A 309 7.58 13.07 0.93
CA LEU A 309 8.15 14.40 0.80
C LEU A 309 7.01 15.43 0.85
N TYR A 310 7.05 16.29 1.86
CA TYR A 310 6.30 17.54 1.90
C TYR A 310 7.09 18.60 1.15
N PHE A 311 6.50 19.13 0.09
CA PHE A 311 7.11 20.05 -0.86
C PHE A 311 6.16 21.23 -1.10
N PRO A 312 6.34 22.36 -0.37
CA PRO A 312 5.49 23.54 -0.48
C PRO A 312 5.87 24.39 -1.69
N PHE A 313 5.78 23.81 -2.89
CA PHE A 313 6.26 24.42 -4.14
C PHE A 313 5.58 25.74 -4.49
N ASP A 314 4.34 25.94 -4.06
CA ASP A 314 3.54 27.14 -4.32
C ASP A 314 3.77 28.26 -3.30
N LEU A 315 4.68 28.06 -2.34
CA LEU A 315 5.03 29.03 -1.31
C LEU A 315 6.42 29.66 -1.50
N ILE A 316 7.15 29.34 -2.57
CA ILE A 316 8.56 29.71 -2.76
C ILE A 316 8.78 31.24 -2.77
N ASP A 317 7.82 32.01 -3.29
CA ASP A 317 7.89 33.47 -3.43
C ASP A 317 6.79 34.20 -2.63
N GLU A 318 6.22 33.54 -1.63
CA GLU A 318 5.14 34.08 -0.79
C GLU A 318 5.67 34.79 0.47
N GLU A 319 4.82 35.59 1.12
CA GLU A 319 5.21 36.27 2.36
C GLU A 319 5.53 35.28 3.48
N GLU A 320 6.65 35.50 4.18
CA GLU A 320 7.16 34.62 5.24
C GLU A 320 6.10 34.24 6.30
N GLU A 321 5.23 35.19 6.66
CA GLU A 321 4.16 34.95 7.64
C GLU A 321 3.13 33.94 7.13
N ARG A 322 2.76 34.04 5.84
CA ARG A 322 1.89 33.07 5.17
C ARG A 322 2.57 31.72 5.07
N VAL A 323 3.85 31.70 4.67
CA VAL A 323 4.64 30.47 4.54
C VAL A 323 4.65 29.71 5.86
N LYS A 324 5.03 30.37 6.95
CA LYS A 324 5.08 29.76 8.29
C LYS A 324 3.72 29.25 8.75
N LYS A 325 2.67 30.04 8.55
CA LYS A 325 1.30 29.65 8.93
C LYS A 325 0.85 28.40 8.19
N GLU A 326 0.95 28.38 6.86
CA GLU A 326 0.46 27.25 6.07
C GLU A 326 1.31 26.00 6.26
N VAL A 327 2.65 26.12 6.36
CA VAL A 327 3.53 24.99 6.66
C VAL A 327 3.18 24.38 8.03
N LYS A 328 2.91 25.23 9.03
CA LYS A 328 2.47 24.78 10.35
C LYS A 328 1.16 24.00 10.26
N GLU A 329 0.13 24.57 9.66
CA GLU A 329 -1.19 23.92 9.48
C GLU A 329 -1.05 22.57 8.74
N ASP A 330 -0.27 22.54 7.66
CA ASP A 330 -0.02 21.35 6.86
C ASP A 330 0.68 20.25 7.68
N LEU A 331 1.72 20.61 8.45
CA LEU A 331 2.48 19.67 9.27
C LEU A 331 1.68 19.16 10.47
N GLU A 332 0.79 19.98 11.05
CA GLU A 332 -0.13 19.57 12.12
C GLU A 332 -1.08 18.45 11.65
N VAL A 333 -1.67 18.58 10.46
CA VAL A 333 -2.49 17.50 9.89
C VAL A 333 -1.68 16.22 9.67
N LEU A 334 -0.43 16.33 9.17
CA LEU A 334 0.44 15.17 8.99
C LEU A 334 0.85 14.52 10.31
N LYS A 335 1.03 15.33 11.36
CA LYS A 335 1.42 14.91 12.71
C LYS A 335 0.47 13.85 13.27
N ASP A 336 -0.82 13.98 12.98
CA ASP A 336 -1.85 13.05 13.46
C ASP A 336 -2.27 12.03 12.39
N ALA A 337 -2.35 12.43 11.12
CA ALA A 337 -2.78 11.54 10.04
C ALA A 337 -1.79 10.38 9.78
N ILE A 338 -0.48 10.61 9.84
CA ILE A 338 0.53 9.56 9.59
C ILE A 338 0.47 8.46 10.65
N PRO A 339 0.54 8.76 11.97
CA PRO A 339 0.37 7.74 13.00
C PRO A 339 -0.98 7.03 12.87
N ALA A 340 -2.08 7.75 12.64
CA ALA A 340 -3.42 7.16 12.52
C ALA A 340 -3.51 6.19 11.34
N MET A 341 -3.00 6.56 10.17
CA MET A 341 -2.92 5.69 9.00
C MET A 341 -2.16 4.40 9.31
N LEU A 342 -0.97 4.51 9.91
CA LEU A 342 -0.07 3.37 10.08
C LEU A 342 -0.42 2.48 11.29
N SER A 343 -1.02 3.03 12.35
CA SER A 343 -1.22 2.29 13.60
C SER A 343 -2.68 2.00 13.96
N LYS A 344 -3.65 2.81 13.50
CA LYS A 344 -5.08 2.67 13.80
C LYS A 344 -5.84 2.08 12.62
N TYR A 345 -5.79 2.73 11.45
CA TYR A 345 -6.58 2.34 10.29
C TYR A 345 -5.91 1.25 9.45
N GLY A 346 -4.57 1.24 9.40
CA GLY A 346 -3.82 0.40 8.47
C GLY A 346 -3.90 0.92 7.03
N PHE A 347 -3.24 0.22 6.11
CA PHE A 347 -3.26 0.54 4.68
C PHE A 347 -3.56 -0.68 3.81
N GLY A 348 -4.09 -0.45 2.61
CA GLY A 348 -4.42 -1.52 1.65
C GLY A 348 -5.91 -1.84 1.63
N ALA A 349 -6.25 -3.10 1.33
CA ALA A 349 -7.63 -3.56 1.36
C ALA A 349 -7.97 -4.25 2.69
N LYS A 350 -9.28 -4.34 3.00
CA LYS A 350 -9.82 -4.92 4.24
C LYS A 350 -9.28 -4.28 5.53
N THR A 351 -9.01 -2.98 5.52
CA THR A 351 -8.59 -2.20 6.71
C THR A 351 -9.58 -2.28 7.87
N THR A 352 -10.88 -2.47 7.60
CA THR A 352 -11.90 -2.73 8.63
C THR A 352 -11.68 -4.03 9.41
N ALA A 353 -10.94 -4.99 8.86
CA ALA A 353 -10.49 -6.20 9.55
C ALA A 353 -9.09 -6.05 10.17
N GLY A 354 -8.56 -4.82 10.21
CA GLY A 354 -7.24 -4.48 10.77
C GLY A 354 -6.05 -4.78 9.85
N TYR A 355 -6.27 -5.05 8.58
CA TYR A 355 -5.18 -5.32 7.62
C TYR A 355 -4.29 -4.09 7.42
N GLY A 356 -2.99 -4.33 7.20
CA GLY A 356 -2.00 -3.29 6.96
C GLY A 356 -1.66 -2.40 8.16
N VAL A 357 -2.07 -2.78 9.38
CA VAL A 357 -1.61 -2.11 10.61
C VAL A 357 -0.15 -2.49 10.86
N VAL A 358 0.67 -1.50 11.24
CA VAL A 358 2.11 -1.69 11.45
C VAL A 358 2.56 -1.32 12.86
N GLU A 359 3.75 -1.80 13.19
CA GLU A 359 4.57 -1.39 14.32
C GLU A 359 5.79 -0.63 13.80
N ILE A 360 6.04 0.57 14.35
CA ILE A 360 7.19 1.39 13.98
C ILE A 360 8.48 0.78 14.55
N GLU A 361 9.53 0.70 13.72
CA GLU A 361 10.87 0.33 14.18
C GLU A 361 11.75 1.57 14.40
N ASN A 362 11.71 2.51 13.46
CA ASN A 362 12.39 3.79 13.52
C ASN A 362 11.81 4.74 12.47
N GLY A 363 12.08 6.02 12.61
CA GLY A 363 11.85 6.99 11.56
C GLY A 363 12.83 8.15 11.62
N ALA A 364 12.82 8.94 10.57
CA ALA A 364 13.64 10.13 10.41
C ALA A 364 12.83 11.23 9.72
N LEU A 365 13.07 12.46 10.13
CA LEU A 365 12.61 13.66 9.44
C LEU A 365 13.84 14.49 9.05
N LYS A 366 13.97 14.79 7.75
CA LYS A 366 15.01 15.66 7.20
C LYS A 366 14.40 16.93 6.62
N THR A 367 14.95 18.08 6.94
CA THR A 367 14.52 19.37 6.38
C THR A 367 15.45 19.80 5.23
N SER A 368 15.01 20.80 4.46
CA SER A 368 15.84 21.44 3.42
C SER A 368 17.13 22.07 3.97
N PHE A 369 17.15 22.47 5.25
CA PHE A 369 18.31 23.06 5.92
C PHE A 369 19.30 22.03 6.48
N CYS A 370 19.27 20.78 6.00
CA CYS A 370 20.11 19.67 6.46
C CYS A 370 19.95 19.28 7.93
N TRP A 371 18.86 19.72 8.56
CA TRP A 371 18.52 19.23 9.89
C TRP A 371 17.87 17.85 9.76
N GLU A 372 18.34 16.90 10.56
CA GLU A 372 17.81 15.54 10.60
C GLU A 372 17.57 15.15 12.06
N LYS A 373 16.34 14.75 12.38
CA LYS A 373 16.01 14.12 13.65
C LYS A 373 15.42 12.74 13.45
N ASN A 374 15.89 11.81 14.27
CA ASN A 374 15.39 10.45 14.32
C ASN A 374 14.37 10.30 15.45
N PHE A 375 13.40 9.41 15.25
CA PHE A 375 12.40 9.03 16.24
C PHE A 375 12.21 7.50 16.25
N LYS A 376 11.74 6.95 17.38
CA LYS A 376 11.54 5.50 17.56
C LYS A 376 10.07 5.11 17.71
N ASP A 377 9.23 6.06 18.07
CA ASP A 377 7.79 5.85 18.28
C ASP A 377 6.99 7.08 17.81
N TRP A 378 5.67 7.01 17.94
CA TRP A 378 4.78 8.08 17.52
C TRP A 378 4.86 9.32 18.41
N ASN A 379 5.22 9.20 19.69
CA ASN A 379 5.39 10.37 20.55
C ASN A 379 6.64 11.16 20.12
N GLY A 380 7.76 10.47 19.88
CA GLY A 380 8.96 11.08 19.32
C GLY A 380 8.73 11.66 17.94
N PHE A 381 7.89 11.04 17.09
CA PHE A 381 7.48 11.66 15.82
C PHE A 381 6.77 13.00 16.03
N LYS A 382 5.78 13.05 16.95
CA LYS A 382 5.04 14.28 17.25
C LYS A 382 5.95 15.38 17.82
N GLU A 383 6.87 15.03 18.72
CA GLU A 383 7.87 15.97 19.26
C GLU A 383 8.78 16.54 18.16
N VAL A 384 9.21 15.70 17.21
CA VAL A 384 10.03 16.14 16.08
C VAL A 384 9.26 17.13 15.21
N ILE A 385 7.99 16.85 14.88
CA ILE A 385 7.13 17.78 14.12
C ILE A 385 6.92 19.10 14.88
N ASN A 386 6.60 19.05 16.18
CA ASN A 386 6.41 20.26 17.00
C ASN A 386 7.66 21.15 16.97
N SER A 387 8.87 20.56 17.02
CA SER A 387 10.10 21.35 16.96
C SER A 387 10.37 22.07 15.63
N ILE A 388 9.67 21.69 14.55
CA ILE A 388 9.69 22.37 13.25
C ILE A 388 8.59 23.42 13.18
N VAL A 389 7.47 23.16 13.84
CA VAL A 389 6.32 24.06 13.89
C VAL A 389 6.56 25.27 14.83
N GLU A 390 7.34 25.07 15.89
CA GLU A 390 7.65 26.08 16.91
C GLU A 390 8.90 26.92 16.61
N GLY A 391 9.79 26.43 15.74
CA GLY A 391 11.03 27.11 15.34
C GLY A 391 10.91 27.77 13.98
#